data_AF-A0A419JL28-F1
#
_entry.id   AF-A0A419JL28-F1
#
_cell.length_a   1.000
_cell.length_b   1.000
_cell.length_c   1.000
_cell.angle_alpha   90.00
_cell.angle_beta   90.00
_cell.angle_gamma   90.00
#
_symmetry.space_group_name_H-M   'P 1'
#
loop_
_entity.id
_entity.type
_entity.pdbx_description
1 polymer ?
#
loop_
_entity_poly.entity_id
_entity_poly.type
_entity_poly.pdbx_seq_one_letter_code
_entity_poly.pdbx_strand_id
1 'polypeptide(L)'
;EEANEMIKQDLAVRHYYLPREEAEGITLLAKGLPKDLTELRIVEIEGIDKQADGGTHVKRLGEIGRIELLKLENKGKKNRRIYFKVV
;
A
#
# COMPACT_ATOMS: atom_id res chain seq x y z
N GLU A 1 -1.73 -13.41 -10.10
CA GLU A 1 -2.84 -13.09 -11.04
C GLU A 1 -3.63 -11.86 -10.62
N GLU A 2 -4.42 -11.87 -9.54
CA GLU A 2 -5.32 -10.74 -9.19
C GLU A 2 -4.62 -9.37 -9.11
N ALA A 3 -3.44 -9.29 -8.48
CA ALA A 3 -2.67 -8.04 -8.42
C ALA A 3 -2.29 -7.50 -9.83
N ASN A 4 -1.98 -8.38 -10.78
CA ASN A 4 -1.69 -7.96 -12.16
C ASN A 4 -2.95 -7.50 -12.89
N GLU A 5 -4.12 -8.08 -12.59
CA GLU A 5 -5.39 -7.59 -13.13
C GLU A 5 -5.73 -6.20 -12.59
N MET A 6 -5.49 -5.95 -11.30
CA MET A 6 -5.61 -4.59 -10.73
C MET A 6 -4.65 -3.60 -11.39
N ILE A 7 -3.41 -4.02 -11.66
CA ILE A 7 -2.43 -3.17 -12.36
C ILE A 7 -2.92 -2.78 -13.75
N LYS A 8 -3.51 -3.73 -14.50
CA LYS A 8 -4.07 -3.47 -15.84
C LYS A 8 -5.25 -2.49 -15.85
N GLN A 9 -5.96 -2.35 -14.73
CA GLN A 9 -7.03 -1.34 -14.60
C GLN A 9 -6.47 0.09 -14.55
N ASP A 10 -5.16 0.24 -14.32
CA ASP A 10 -4.44 1.51 -14.35
C ASP A 10 -5.10 2.58 -13.46
N LEU A 11 -5.58 2.17 -12.27
CA LEU A 11 -6.25 3.09 -11.36
C LEU A 11 -5.27 4.16 -10.85
N ALA A 12 -5.80 5.33 -10.51
CA ALA A 12 -5.00 6.42 -9.99
C ALA A 12 -4.48 6.10 -8.58
N VAL A 13 -3.22 6.44 -8.34
CA VAL A 13 -2.60 6.43 -7.01
C VAL A 13 -2.48 7.87 -6.57
N ARG A 14 -3.24 8.24 -5.54
CA ARG A 14 -3.30 9.60 -5.01
C ARG A 14 -2.68 9.63 -3.63
N HIS A 15 -2.22 10.81 -3.23
CA HIS A 15 -1.83 11.03 -1.85
C HIS A 15 -2.37 12.36 -1.36
N TYR A 16 -2.68 12.39 -0.08
CA TYR A 16 -3.20 13.55 0.63
C TYR A 16 -2.84 13.43 2.11
N TYR A 17 -3.08 14.48 2.88
CA TYR A 17 -2.83 14.49 4.32
C TYR A 17 -4.15 14.45 5.07
N LEU A 18 -4.20 13.66 6.13
CA LEU A 18 -5.32 13.64 7.08
C LEU A 18 -4.81 13.90 8.49
N PRO A 19 -5.66 14.47 9.38
CA PRO A 19 -5.39 14.45 10.81
C PRO A 19 -5.18 13.02 11.30
N ARG A 20 -4.27 12.85 12.27
CA ARG A 20 -3.95 11.54 12.86
C ARG A 20 -5.20 10.77 13.32
N GLU A 21 -6.14 11.44 13.98
CA GLU A 21 -7.35 10.82 14.50
C GLU A 21 -8.20 10.17 13.39
N GLU A 22 -8.36 10.86 12.27
CA GLU A 22 -9.07 10.33 11.11
C GLU A 22 -8.30 9.19 10.44
N ALA A 23 -6.99 9.34 10.28
CA ALA A 23 -6.12 8.34 9.69
C ALA A 23 -6.10 7.02 10.50
N GLU A 24 -6.10 7.10 11.83
CA GLU A 24 -6.16 5.92 12.71
C GLU A 24 -7.47 5.12 12.59
N GLY A 25 -8.54 5.75 12.09
CA GLY A 25 -9.80 5.09 11.76
C GLY A 25 -9.79 4.35 10.42
N ILE A 26 -8.85 4.68 9.51
CA ILE A 26 -8.82 4.19 8.13
C ILE A 26 -7.70 3.16 7.92
N THR A 27 -6.56 3.29 8.62
CA THR A 27 -5.40 2.40 8.46
C THR A 27 -4.90 1.88 9.81
N LEU A 28 -4.48 0.60 9.82
CA LEU A 28 -3.86 -0.03 10.98
C LEU A 28 -2.44 0.50 11.26
N LEU A 29 -1.73 0.97 10.23
CA LEU A 29 -0.33 1.39 10.33
C LEU A 29 -0.16 2.73 11.04
N ALA A 30 -1.18 3.60 11.02
CA ALA A 30 -1.15 4.90 11.70
C ALA A 30 -0.85 4.79 13.22
N LYS A 31 -1.31 3.70 13.86
CA LYS A 31 -1.12 3.47 15.30
C LYS A 31 0.34 3.26 15.70
N GLY A 32 1.19 2.83 14.77
CA GLY A 32 2.63 2.60 15.00
C GLY A 32 3.52 3.82 14.79
N LEU A 33 2.97 4.93 14.30
CA LEU A 33 3.75 6.12 13.91
C LEU A 33 4.03 7.05 15.11
N PRO A 34 5.15 7.81 15.10
CA PRO A 34 5.52 8.76 16.15
C PRO A 34 4.39 9.73 16.54
N LYS A 35 4.10 9.86 17.84
CA LYS A 35 2.90 10.56 18.35
C LYS A 35 2.87 12.06 18.05
N ASP A 36 4.02 12.65 17.79
CA ASP A 36 4.23 14.04 17.42
C ASP A 36 3.76 14.37 15.99
N LEU A 37 3.54 13.36 15.14
CA LEU A 37 2.89 13.54 13.84
C LEU A 37 1.39 13.81 14.04
N THR A 38 1.00 15.07 13.86
CA THR A 38 -0.39 15.54 13.90
C THR A 38 -1.15 15.25 12.61
N GLU A 39 -0.44 15.23 11.48
CA GLU A 39 -0.97 14.90 10.16
C GLU A 39 -0.22 13.71 9.57
N LEU A 40 -0.96 12.80 8.93
CA LEU A 40 -0.43 11.61 8.30
C LEU A 40 -0.68 11.65 6.81
N ARG A 41 0.36 11.37 6.04
CA ARG A 41 0.26 11.20 4.59
C ARG A 41 -0.43 9.88 4.28
N ILE A 42 -1.57 9.96 3.62
CA ILE A 42 -2.32 8.82 3.12
C ILE A 42 -1.98 8.61 1.65
N VAL A 43 -1.68 7.37 1.28
CA VAL A 43 -1.62 6.90 -0.09
C VAL A 43 -2.86 6.08 -0.35
N GLU A 44 -3.61 6.45 -1.38
CA GLU A 44 -4.83 5.78 -1.82
C GLU A 44 -4.61 5.22 -3.22
N ILE A 45 -4.84 3.93 -3.37
CA ILE A 45 -5.11 3.31 -4.67
C ILE A 45 -6.62 3.38 -4.85
N GLU A 46 -7.08 4.19 -5.81
CA GLU A 46 -8.51 4.53 -5.97
C GLU A 46 -9.39 3.28 -5.99
N GLY A 47 -10.30 3.17 -5.02
CA GLY A 47 -11.23 2.04 -4.91
C GLY A 47 -10.64 0.71 -4.45
N ILE A 48 -9.34 0.65 -4.12
CA ILE A 48 -8.66 -0.58 -3.68
C ILE A 48 -8.21 -0.50 -2.21
N ASP A 49 -7.34 0.45 -1.87
CA ASP A 49 -6.71 0.49 -0.54
C ASP A 49 -6.28 1.91 -0.14
N LYS A 50 -6.20 2.15 1.17
CA LYS A 50 -5.78 3.40 1.79
C LYS A 50 -4.83 3.11 2.94
N GLN A 51 -3.61 3.64 2.89
CA GLN A 51 -2.60 3.43 3.95
C GLN A 51 -1.89 4.71 4.32
N ALA A 52 -1.48 4.82 5.59
CA ALA A 52 -0.52 5.84 6.00
C ALA A 52 0.88 5.41 5.53
N ASP A 53 1.48 6.21 4.65
CA ASP A 53 2.78 5.90 4.04
C ASP A 53 3.56 7.18 3.65
N GLY A 54 4.83 7.22 4.07
CA GLY A 54 5.79 8.29 3.76
C GLY A 54 6.65 8.05 2.50
N GLY A 55 6.50 6.90 1.83
CA GLY A 55 7.27 6.53 0.65
C GLY A 55 6.86 7.25 -0.63
N THR A 56 7.74 7.20 -1.64
CA THR A 56 7.45 7.67 -3.00
C THR A 56 6.68 6.61 -3.77
N HIS A 57 5.58 7.02 -4.41
CA HIS A 57 4.71 6.13 -5.20
C HIS A 57 4.58 6.63 -6.63
N VAL A 58 4.29 5.70 -7.54
CA VAL A 58 3.82 6.01 -8.90
C VAL A 58 2.48 6.75 -8.84
N LYS A 59 2.08 7.41 -9.93
CA LYS A 59 0.80 8.15 -10.00
C LYS A 59 -0.35 7.25 -10.47
N ARG A 60 -0.06 6.13 -11.13
CA ARG A 60 -1.04 5.18 -11.64
C ARG A 60 -0.50 3.75 -11.56
N LEU A 61 -1.38 2.78 -11.37
CA LEU A 61 -0.96 1.38 -11.23
C LEU A 61 -0.24 0.85 -12.48
N GLY A 62 -0.61 1.29 -13.68
CA GLY A 62 -0.01 0.82 -14.93
C GLY A 62 1.48 1.15 -15.05
N GLU A 63 1.97 2.16 -14.32
CA GLU A 63 3.40 2.49 -14.25
C GLU A 63 4.24 1.41 -13.55
N ILE A 64 3.61 0.50 -12.80
CA ILE A 64 4.28 -0.62 -12.14
C ILE A 64 4.77 -1.64 -13.17
N GLY A 65 4.11 -1.80 -14.32
CA GLY A 65 4.42 -2.88 -15.27
C GLY A 65 3.75 -4.19 -14.86
N ARG A 66 4.51 -5.24 -14.53
CA ARG A 66 3.96 -6.53 -14.10
C ARG A 66 4.66 -7.04 -12.84
N ILE A 67 3.89 -7.67 -11.96
CA ILE A 67 4.41 -8.37 -10.78
C ILE A 67 4.57 -9.86 -11.10
N GLU A 68 5.77 -10.39 -10.84
CA GLU A 68 6.06 -11.82 -10.91
C GLU A 68 6.36 -12.39 -9.51
N LEU A 69 5.58 -13.38 -9.11
CA LEU A 69 5.77 -14.11 -7.86
C LEU A 69 7.00 -15.02 -7.96
N LEU A 70 7.96 -14.84 -7.05
CA LEU A 70 9.21 -15.60 -7.03
C LEU A 70 9.17 -16.76 -6.06
N LYS A 71 8.71 -16.51 -4.84
CA LYS A 71 8.76 -17.50 -3.76
C LYS A 71 7.72 -17.19 -2.69
N LEU A 72 7.13 -18.24 -2.11
CA LEU A 72 6.43 -18.15 -0.83
C LEU A 72 7.19 -18.94 0.23
N GLU A 73 7.39 -18.32 1.39
CA GLU A 73 7.97 -18.97 2.55
C GLU A 73 6.98 -18.92 3.72
N ASN A 74 6.78 -20.05 4.40
CA ASN A 74 6.06 -20.09 5.67
C ASN A 74 6.97 -19.55 6.78
N LYS A 75 6.49 -18.57 7.56
CA LYS A 75 7.20 -17.98 8.72
C LYS A 75 6.41 -18.19 10.02
N GLY A 76 5.70 -19.30 10.12
CA GLY A 76 4.90 -19.71 11.27
C GLY A 76 3.40 -19.75 10.96
N LYS A 77 2.61 -20.18 11.95
CA LYS A 77 1.17 -20.51 11.79
C LYS A 77 0.33 -19.41 11.13
N LYS A 78 0.64 -18.12 11.38
CA LYS A 78 -0.12 -16.96 10.87
C LYS A 78 0.63 -16.10 9.86
N ASN A 79 1.89 -16.42 9.55
CA ASN A 79 2.76 -15.54 8.77
C ASN A 79 3.26 -16.25 7.51
N ARG A 80 3.03 -15.63 6.35
CA ARG A 80 3.64 -16.01 5.08
C ARG A 80 4.47 -14.85 4.56
N ARG A 81 5.67 -15.15 4.06
CA ARG A 81 6.51 -14.19 3.36
C ARG A 81 6.40 -14.45 1.87
N ILE A 82 6.08 -13.41 1.12
CA ILE A 82 5.95 -13.43 -0.33
C ILE A 82 7.13 -12.66 -0.90
N TYR A 83 7.88 -13.29 -1.80
CA TYR A 83 8.92 -12.63 -2.58
C TYR A 83 8.40 -12.47 -4.01
N PHE A 84 8.52 -11.27 -4.55
CA PHE A 84 8.13 -10.94 -5.91
C PHE A 84 9.12 -9.96 -6.51
N LYS A 85 9.10 -9.83 -7.83
CA LYS A 85 9.79 -8.76 -8.56
C LYS A 85 8.80 -8.01 -9.45
N VAL A 86 9.19 -6.82 -9.83
CA VAL A 86 8.53 -6.02 -10.86
C VAL A 86 9.29 -6.22 -12.17
N VAL A 87 8.58 -6.44 -13.26
CA VAL A 87 9.12 -6.64 -14.63
C VAL A 87 8.45 -5.73 -15.64
#